data_AF-A0A3C0BSZ1-F1
#
_entry.id   AF-A0A3C0BSZ1-F1
#
_cell.length_a   1.000
_cell.length_b   1.000
_cell.length_c   1.000
_cell.angle_alpha   90.00
_cell.angle_beta   90.00
_cell.angle_gamma   90.00
#
_symmetry.space_group_name_H-M   'P 1'
#
loop_
_entity.id
_entity.type
_entity.pdbx_description
1 polymer ?
#
loop_
_entity_poly.entity_id
_entity_poly.type
_entity_poly.pdbx_seq_one_letter_code
_entity_poly.pdbx_strand_id
1 'polypeptide(L)'
;MAGDPKECRSQAQQCSEMAKRAASRKEKLIFLRLQRSWNRLAVEIEDAQAYLATSKATELGDAMDAESLATPRDALDPPPSQ
;
A
#
# COMPACT_ATOMS: atom_id res chain seq x y z
N MET A 1 -0.31 3.12 16.46
CA MET A 1 0.15 4.38 15.84
C MET A 1 -0.59 4.50 14.51
N ALA A 2 -1.18 5.65 14.16
CA ALA A 2 -1.94 5.76 12.90
C ALA A 2 -0.99 5.55 11.70
N GLY A 3 -1.04 4.35 11.09
CA GLY A 3 -0.10 3.95 10.04
C GLY A 3 -0.33 2.53 9.53
N ASP A 4 -0.93 1.64 10.33
CA ASP A 4 -1.39 0.31 9.88
C ASP A 4 -2.91 0.33 9.64
N PRO A 5 -3.40 -0.07 8.44
CA PRO A 5 -4.82 -0.24 8.17
C PRO A 5 -5.53 -1.17 9.16
N LYS A 6 -4.86 -2.24 9.64
CA LYS A 6 -5.41 -3.19 10.63
C LYS A 6 -5.63 -2.52 11.98
N GLU A 7 -4.69 -1.70 12.43
CA GLU A 7 -4.87 -0.92 13.66
C GLU A 7 -6.04 0.06 13.51
N CYS A 8 -6.18 0.72 12.34
CA CYS A 8 -7.31 1.60 12.07
C CYS A 8 -8.65 0.84 12.14
N ARG A 9 -8.73 -0.36 11.56
CA ARG A 9 -9.93 -1.22 11.64
C ARG A 9 -10.23 -1.67 13.08
N SER A 10 -9.20 -1.98 13.88
CA SER A 10 -9.34 -2.29 15.30
C SER A 10 -9.91 -1.10 16.09
N GLN A 11 -9.40 0.11 15.85
CA GLN A 11 -9.93 1.34 16.46
C GLN A 11 -11.38 1.62 16.05
N ALA A 12 -11.73 1.37 14.77
CA ALA A 12 -13.11 1.48 14.29
C ALA A 12 -14.04 0.51 15.04
N GLN A 13 -13.60 -0.72 15.27
CA GLN A 13 -14.36 -1.72 16.03
C GLN A 13 -14.55 -1.29 17.50
N GLN A 14 -13.51 -0.78 18.15
CA GLN A 14 -13.61 -0.26 19.51
C GLN A 14 -14.60 0.91 19.60
N CYS A 15 -14.59 1.82 18.62
CA CYS A 15 -15.57 2.89 18.54
C CYS A 15 -17.00 2.35 18.38
N SER A 16 -17.21 1.30 17.59
CA SER A 16 -18.52 0.64 17.47
C SER A 16 -18.99 0.05 18.81
N GLU A 17 -18.11 -0.61 19.55
CA GLU A 17 -18.42 -1.16 20.87
C GLU A 17 -18.74 -0.05 21.90
N MET A 18 -18.00 1.05 21.90
CA MET A 18 -18.31 2.22 22.73
C MET A 18 -19.66 2.84 22.35
N ALA A 19 -19.98 2.92 21.05
CA ALA A 19 -21.28 3.43 20.59
C ALA A 19 -22.47 2.58 21.07
N LYS A 20 -22.29 1.26 21.22
CA LYS A 20 -23.31 0.36 21.78
C LYS A 20 -23.54 0.58 23.28
N ARG A 21 -22.49 1.00 23.99
CA ARG A 21 -22.49 1.21 25.45
C ARG A 21 -22.72 2.67 25.87
N ALA A 22 -22.83 3.59 24.90
CA ALA A 22 -22.97 5.02 25.15
C ALA A 22 -24.26 5.35 25.91
N ALA A 23 -24.15 6.18 26.95
CA ALA A 23 -25.28 6.56 27.80
C ALA A 23 -26.22 7.56 27.11
N SER A 24 -25.72 8.32 26.13
CA SER A 24 -26.49 9.30 25.39
C SER A 24 -26.46 9.10 23.88
N ARG A 25 -27.52 9.57 23.20
CA ARG A 25 -27.56 9.61 21.72
C ARG A 25 -26.41 10.44 21.15
N LYS A 26 -26.02 11.51 21.83
CA LYS A 26 -24.91 12.39 21.41
C LYS A 26 -23.57 11.64 21.42
N GLU A 27 -23.25 10.94 22.50
CA GLU A 27 -22.03 10.13 22.59
C GLU A 27 -22.01 9.00 21.56
N LYS A 28 -23.15 8.31 21.38
CA LYS A 28 -23.28 7.29 20.34
C LYS A 28 -22.92 7.84 18.96
N LEU A 29 -23.42 9.03 18.61
CA LEU A 29 -23.12 9.67 17.33
C LEU A 29 -21.65 10.05 17.19
N ILE A 30 -21.01 10.48 18.28
CA ILE A 30 -19.56 10.79 18.29
C ILE A 30 -18.75 9.53 17.99
N PHE A 31 -19.03 8.42 18.68
CA PHE A 31 -18.32 7.17 18.45
C PHE A 31 -18.57 6.59 17.05
N LEU A 32 -19.81 6.65 16.53
CA LEU A 32 -20.11 6.23 15.16
C LEU A 32 -19.46 7.13 14.10
N ARG A 33 -19.24 8.42 14.39
CA ARG A 33 -18.47 9.30 13.51
C ARG A 33 -17.00 8.90 13.52
N LEU A 34 -16.43 8.66 14.70
CA LEU A 34 -15.03 8.26 14.85
C LEU A 34 -14.75 6.90 14.19
N GLN A 35 -15.66 5.94 14.33
CA GLN A 35 -15.61 4.66 13.62
C GLN A 35 -15.50 4.85 12.10
N ARG A 36 -16.34 5.72 11.52
CA ARG A 36 -16.31 6.00 10.08
C ARG A 36 -15.00 6.66 9.65
N SER A 37 -14.47 7.59 10.45
CA SER A 37 -13.16 8.20 10.20
C SER A 37 -12.04 7.17 10.19
N TRP A 38 -12.03 6.24 11.15
CA TRP A 38 -11.03 5.16 11.20
C TRP A 38 -11.11 4.21 10.00
N ASN A 39 -12.33 3.82 9.59
CA ASN A 39 -12.51 3.00 8.39
C ASN A 39 -12.03 3.72 7.13
N ARG A 40 -12.34 5.01 6.99
CA ARG A 40 -11.87 5.82 5.85
C ARG A 40 -10.34 5.89 5.83
N LEU A 41 -9.70 6.14 6.97
CA LEU A 41 -8.25 6.18 7.07
C LEU A 41 -7.61 4.83 6.72
N ALA A 42 -8.21 3.70 7.13
CA ALA A 42 -7.70 2.38 6.76
C ALA A 42 -7.66 2.20 5.24
N VAL A 43 -8.73 2.59 4.54
CA VAL A 43 -8.80 2.53 3.07
C VAL A 43 -7.79 3.47 2.43
N GLU A 44 -7.68 4.71 2.90
CA GLU A 44 -6.70 5.67 2.37
C GLU A 44 -5.25 5.17 2.50
N ILE A 45 -4.92 4.48 3.59
CA ILE A 45 -3.60 3.87 3.78
C ILE A 45 -3.41 2.67 2.84
N GLU A 46 -4.40 1.79 2.70
CA GLU A 46 -4.35 0.64 1.78
C GLU A 46 -4.16 1.09 0.34
N ASP A 47 -4.90 2.12 -0.10
CA ASP A 47 -4.79 2.71 -1.43
C ASP A 47 -3.40 3.32 -1.65
N ALA A 48 -2.86 4.06 -0.67
CA ALA A 48 -1.52 4.61 -0.75
C ALA A 48 -0.44 3.52 -0.82
N GLN A 49 -0.57 2.45 -0.04
CA GLN A 49 0.34 1.31 -0.07
C GLN A 49 0.30 0.58 -1.41
N ALA A 50 -0.91 0.39 -1.97
CA ALA A 50 -1.09 -0.22 -3.29
C ALA A 50 -0.44 0.63 -4.39
N TYR A 51 -0.64 1.95 -4.35
CA TYR A 51 -0.02 2.89 -5.29
C TYR A 51 1.52 2.84 -5.24
N LEU A 52 2.10 2.80 -4.03
CA LEU A 52 3.57 2.69 -3.88
C LEU A 52 4.11 1.33 -4.31
N ALA A 53 3.32 0.26 -4.16
CA ALA A 53 3.71 -1.07 -4.62
C ALA A 53 3.70 -1.16 -6.15
N THR A 54 2.67 -0.61 -6.80
CA THR A 54 2.59 -0.59 -8.27
C THR A 54 3.65 0.31 -8.88
N SER A 55 3.91 1.50 -8.32
CA SER A 55 4.95 2.39 -8.83
C SER A 55 6.33 1.74 -8.80
N LYS A 56 6.67 1.04 -7.71
CA LYS A 56 7.93 0.30 -7.59
C LYS A 56 8.02 -0.88 -8.55
N ALA A 57 6.91 -1.57 -8.78
CA ALA A 57 6.86 -2.70 -9.72
C ALA A 57 7.10 -2.22 -11.17
N THR A 58 6.57 -1.05 -11.54
CA THR A 58 6.83 -0.45 -12.87
C THR A 58 8.30 -0.11 -13.06
N GLU A 59 8.94 0.54 -12.08
CA GLU A 59 10.37 0.88 -12.17
C GLU A 59 11.28 -0.36 -12.28
N LEU A 60 10.92 -1.47 -11.61
CA LEU A 60 11.64 -2.74 -11.71
C LEU A 60 11.43 -3.44 -13.06
N GLY A 61 10.23 -3.35 -13.64
CA GLY A 61 9.94 -3.89 -14.97
C GLY A 61 10.76 -3.18 -16.06
N ASP A 62 10.75 -1.84 -16.04
CA ASP A 62 11.49 -1.02 -17.01
C ASP A 62 13.02 -1.27 -16.93
N ALA A 63 13.56 -1.52 -15.74
CA ALA A 63 14.98 -1.83 -15.56
C ALA A 63 15.37 -3.21 -16.12
N MET A 64 14.52 -4.22 -15.93
CA MET A 64 14.79 -5.57 -16.46
C MET A 64 14.70 -5.63 -17.99
N ASP A 65 13.79 -4.86 -18.59
CA ASP A 65 13.67 -4.74 -20.05
C ASP A 65 14.88 -4.00 -20.67
N ALA A 66 15.41 -2.98 -20.00
CA ALA A 66 16.59 -2.25 -20.46
C ALA A 66 17.87 -3.12 -20.43
N GLU A 67 18.04 -3.98 -19.43
CA GLU A 67 19.21 -4.86 -19.30
C GLU A 67 19.17 -6.01 -20.32
N SER A 68 17.98 -6.50 -20.70
CA SER A 68 17.81 -7.54 -21.72
C SER A 68 18.23 -7.08 -23.13
N LEU A 69 18.09 -5.78 -23.44
CA LEU A 69 18.49 -5.18 -24.71
C LEU A 69 20.00 -4.89 -24.82
N ALA A 70 20.76 -5.01 -23.73
CA ALA A 70 22.17 -4.60 -23.67
C ALA A 70 23.18 -5.72 -23.98
N THR A 71 22.76 -6.92 -24.43
CA THR A 71 23.71 -7.98 -24.85
C THR A 71 24.00 -7.91 -26.35
N PRO A 72 25.22 -7.57 -26.79
CA PRO A 72 25.60 -7.73 -28.19
C PRO A 72 25.81 -9.22 -28.47
N ARG A 73 24.89 -9.83 -29.22
CA ARG A 73 25.13 -11.08 -29.96
C ARG A 73 25.71 -10.70 -31.31
N ASP A 74 27.04 -10.73 -31.40
CA ASP A 74 27.96 -10.69 -32.55
C ASP A 74 29.16 -9.78 -32.17
N ALA A 75 30.43 -10.18 -32.23
CA ALA A 75 31.06 -11.06 -33.20
C ALA A 75 32.12 -11.97 -32.57
N LEU A 76 32.03 -13.23 -32.97
CA LEU A 76 33.07 -14.24 -32.97
C LEU A 76 34.04 -13.92 -34.12
N ASP A 77 35.31 -13.61 -33.82
CA ASP A 77 36.40 -13.92 -34.77
C ASP A 77 37.74 -14.04 -34.02
N PRO A 78 38.43 -15.20 -34.04
CA PRO A 78 39.78 -15.32 -33.50
C PRO A 78 40.81 -14.68 -34.45
N PRO A 79 41.85 -13.99 -33.94
CA PRO A 79 42.89 -13.40 -34.78
C PRO A 79 43.73 -14.48 -35.48
N PRO A 80 44.19 -14.25 -36.74
CA PRO A 80 45.03 -15.21 -37.43
C PRO A 80 46.42 -15.29 -36.77
N SER A 81 46.87 -16.53 -36.56
CA SER A 81 48.22 -16.84 -36.11
C SER A 81 49.25 -16.39 -37.14
N GLN A 82 50.22 -15.59 -36.71
CA GLN A 82 51.55 -15.52 -37.31
C GLN A 82 52.60 -15.71 -36.22
#